data_AF-A0A1F4DF50-F1
#
_entry.id   AF-A0A1F4DF50-F1
#
_cell.length_a   1.000
_cell.length_b   1.000
_cell.length_c   1.000
_cell.angle_alpha   90.00
_cell.angle_beta   90.00
_cell.angle_gamma   90.00
#
_symmetry.space_group_name_H-M   'P 1'
#
loop_
_entity.id
_entity.type
_entity.pdbx_description
1 polymer ?
#
loop_
_entity_poly.entity_id
_entity_poly.type
_entity_poly.pdbx_seq_one_letter_code
_entity_poly.pdbx_strand_id
1 'polypeptide(L)'
;MIAFPKFIRIQTSSQKHSRIATMEPSQLSCMDMKTSLDKAGIVHQDAALRQAAGQAFCNTSKFTLRDLRSRASQQQLRADFEAYLDGFSPNVQDILENFEFRNQIPRLSKADALGTLIEKLLDTSINLGPNPVLNADGSVKHPGLDNHAMGTIFEELVRRFNEENNEEAGEHWTPRDAVKLMAKLILLPVANEIESGTYLLYDGACGTGGMVTVAEETLQQIAAEHGKQVATHLYGQEINAETYAICKADLLLKGEGDAADNIVGGPEHSTLSNDAFPSREFDFMLSNPPYGKSWKSDLERMGGKDGIKDPRFVIEHAGDPEYSLLTRSSDGQMLFLANMLSKMKRSTKLGSRIAEVHNGSSLFTGDAGQGESNIRRWIIENDWLEAIVALPLNMFYNTGIATYIWVLTNRKPAHRKGRVQLIDATQWFKPLRKNLGKKNCELSEEDINRICETFLKFEETEQSKIFPNEAFGYWKVTVERPLRLKGIDANRAYTPKEIKALKETAERDETAPPVIKKIHKRGVEPDPLRGMFEAVLPAPSRSGASDLPPSP
;
A
#
# COMPACT_ATOMS: atom_id res chain seq x y z
N MET A 1 22.58 -5.21 9.83
CA MET A 1 22.90 -6.60 9.42
C MET A 1 21.83 -7.21 8.50
N ILE A 2 20.56 -6.82 8.62
CA ILE A 2 19.46 -7.33 7.78
C ILE A 2 19.66 -7.05 6.29
N ALA A 3 20.23 -5.90 5.92
CA ALA A 3 20.54 -5.51 4.53
C ALA A 3 21.67 -6.30 3.85
N PHE A 4 22.53 -6.93 4.66
CA PHE A 4 23.80 -7.48 4.21
C PHE A 4 23.61 -8.62 3.18
N PRO A 5 22.69 -9.59 3.36
CA PRO A 5 22.46 -10.69 2.41
C PRO A 5 22.07 -10.25 0.99
N LYS A 6 21.25 -9.19 0.85
CA LYS A 6 20.91 -8.66 -0.49
C LYS A 6 22.08 -7.89 -1.10
N PHE A 7 22.81 -7.10 -0.31
CA PHE A 7 24.07 -6.50 -0.75
C PHE A 7 25.11 -7.55 -1.17
N ILE A 8 25.23 -8.66 -0.43
CA ILE A 8 26.09 -9.80 -0.78
C ILE A 8 25.68 -10.38 -2.13
N ARG A 9 24.38 -10.54 -2.38
CA ARG A 9 23.92 -11.10 -3.65
C ARG A 9 24.16 -10.17 -4.83
N ILE A 10 24.08 -8.84 -4.62
CA ILE A 10 24.47 -7.83 -5.63
C ILE A 10 25.93 -8.04 -6.01
N GLN A 11 26.77 -8.53 -5.10
CA GLN A 11 28.13 -8.91 -5.48
C GLN A 11 28.16 -10.13 -6.39
N THR A 12 27.28 -11.11 -6.18
CA THR A 12 27.41 -12.46 -6.73
C THR A 12 26.73 -12.73 -8.09
N SER A 13 26.13 -11.75 -8.77
CA SER A 13 25.19 -11.99 -9.90
C SER A 13 25.79 -12.18 -11.29
N SER A 14 27.07 -12.55 -11.45
CA SER A 14 27.64 -12.79 -12.79
C SER A 14 27.13 -14.09 -13.43
N GLN A 15 26.62 -14.00 -14.68
CA GLN A 15 26.14 -15.14 -15.48
C GLN A 15 27.25 -16.00 -16.12
N LYS A 16 28.53 -15.66 -15.96
CA LYS A 16 29.61 -16.43 -16.61
C LYS A 16 30.68 -16.87 -15.64
N HIS A 17 30.65 -18.18 -15.36
CA HIS A 17 31.74 -19.04 -14.90
C HIS A 17 32.49 -18.60 -13.62
N SER A 18 32.38 -19.46 -12.60
CA SER A 18 33.26 -19.66 -11.45
C SER A 18 32.89 -19.04 -10.08
N ARG A 19 33.02 -19.91 -9.07
CA ARG A 19 33.25 -19.73 -7.62
C ARG A 19 32.97 -18.34 -7.03
N ILE A 20 31.85 -18.22 -6.30
CA ILE A 20 31.35 -17.01 -5.61
C ILE A 20 31.52 -15.78 -6.51
N ALA A 21 30.52 -15.58 -7.37
CA ALA A 21 30.59 -14.69 -8.52
C ALA A 21 30.54 -13.20 -8.13
N THR A 22 31.45 -12.71 -7.28
CA THR A 22 31.76 -11.29 -7.10
C THR A 22 31.85 -10.61 -8.48
N MET A 23 31.54 -9.31 -8.59
CA MET A 23 31.69 -8.53 -9.84
C MET A 23 33.09 -8.58 -10.50
N GLU A 24 34.05 -9.28 -9.89
CA GLU A 24 35.43 -9.49 -10.32
C GLU A 24 35.61 -9.79 -11.82
N PRO A 25 34.84 -10.68 -12.49
CA PRO A 25 35.04 -10.95 -13.92
C PRO A 25 34.69 -9.78 -14.84
N SER A 26 33.69 -8.95 -14.47
CA SER A 26 33.21 -7.82 -15.27
C SER A 26 33.81 -6.48 -14.85
N GLN A 27 34.49 -6.43 -13.69
CA GLN A 27 35.08 -5.21 -13.13
C GLN A 27 36.16 -4.61 -14.04
N LEU A 28 37.00 -5.46 -14.65
CA LEU A 28 38.03 -4.99 -15.59
C LEU A 28 37.39 -4.27 -16.79
N SER A 29 36.36 -4.87 -17.38
CA SER A 29 35.61 -4.27 -18.50
C SER A 29 34.93 -2.95 -18.11
N CYS A 30 34.40 -2.84 -16.89
CA CYS A 30 33.83 -1.60 -16.37
C CYS A 30 34.89 -0.52 -16.18
N MET A 31 36.07 -0.86 -15.66
CA MET A 31 37.18 0.07 -15.45
C MET A 31 37.77 0.58 -16.76
N ASP A 32 37.92 -0.30 -17.75
CA ASP A 32 38.39 0.08 -19.10
C ASP A 32 37.39 1.02 -19.78
N MET A 33 36.09 0.69 -19.70
CA MET A 33 35.02 1.54 -20.22
C MET A 33 35.01 2.90 -19.53
N LYS A 34 35.10 2.93 -18.18
CA LYS A 34 35.17 4.18 -17.41
C LYS A 34 36.33 5.05 -17.85
N THR A 35 37.52 4.46 -17.98
CA THR A 35 38.73 5.18 -18.42
C THR A 35 38.53 5.79 -19.81
N SER A 36 37.89 5.06 -20.72
CA SER A 36 37.56 5.56 -22.06
C SER A 36 36.56 6.72 -22.02
N LEU A 37 35.51 6.60 -21.20
CA LEU A 37 34.47 7.62 -21.06
C LEU A 37 34.99 8.91 -20.39
N ASP A 38 35.82 8.76 -19.35
CA ASP A 38 36.49 9.88 -18.68
C ASP A 38 37.40 10.63 -19.65
N LYS A 39 38.19 9.90 -20.45
CA LYS A 39 39.04 10.50 -21.51
C LYS A 39 38.23 11.23 -22.57
N ALA A 40 37.01 10.77 -22.85
CA ALA A 40 36.09 11.39 -23.79
C ALA A 40 35.28 12.56 -23.20
N GLY A 41 35.42 12.85 -21.89
CA GLY A 41 34.67 13.92 -21.22
C GLY A 41 33.18 13.64 -21.08
N ILE A 42 32.75 12.37 -21.14
CA ILE A 42 31.34 12.00 -21.01
C ILE A 42 30.92 12.11 -19.55
N VAL A 43 29.89 12.92 -19.28
CA VAL A 43 29.38 13.16 -17.91
C VAL A 43 28.43 12.04 -17.46
N HIS A 44 27.52 11.59 -18.33
CA HIS A 44 26.54 10.55 -18.01
C HIS A 44 27.02 9.18 -18.48
N GLN A 45 27.70 8.45 -17.60
CA GLN A 45 28.40 7.19 -17.95
C GLN A 45 27.64 5.92 -17.57
N ASP A 46 26.65 6.01 -16.67
CA ASP A 46 26.02 4.86 -16.00
C ASP A 46 25.49 3.80 -16.97
N ALA A 47 24.69 4.19 -17.97
CA ALA A 47 24.16 3.24 -18.96
C ALA A 47 25.25 2.47 -19.71
N ALA A 48 26.32 3.15 -20.13
CA ALA A 48 27.44 2.53 -20.83
C ALA A 48 28.26 1.60 -19.90
N LEU A 49 28.40 1.96 -18.63
CA LEU A 49 29.08 1.13 -17.63
C LEU A 49 28.28 -0.12 -17.27
N ARG A 50 26.96 0.00 -17.09
CA ARG A 50 26.06 -1.15 -16.90
C ARG A 50 26.08 -2.09 -18.12
N GLN A 51 26.09 -1.53 -19.33
CA GLN A 51 26.24 -2.31 -20.56
C GLN A 51 27.58 -3.06 -20.61
N ALA A 52 28.69 -2.41 -20.23
CA ALA A 52 30.00 -3.05 -20.15
C ALA A 52 30.07 -4.13 -19.06
N ALA A 53 29.33 -3.96 -17.96
CA ALA A 53 29.20 -4.97 -16.91
C ALA A 53 28.38 -6.20 -17.36
N GLY A 54 27.49 -6.03 -18.34
CA GLY A 54 26.50 -7.04 -18.72
C GLY A 54 25.48 -7.29 -17.60
N GLN A 55 25.24 -6.29 -16.75
CA GLN A 55 24.38 -6.35 -15.57
C GLN A 55 23.65 -5.01 -15.40
N ALA A 56 22.59 -5.01 -14.60
CA ALA A 56 21.80 -3.81 -14.29
C ALA A 56 22.53 -2.80 -13.37
N PHE A 57 23.73 -3.13 -12.92
CA PHE A 57 24.58 -2.31 -12.05
C PHE A 57 26.04 -2.56 -12.41
N CYS A 58 26.92 -1.69 -11.95
CA CYS A 58 28.36 -1.86 -12.13
C CYS A 58 29.13 -1.45 -10.87
N ASN A 59 30.38 -1.90 -10.74
CA ASN A 59 31.33 -1.39 -9.76
C ASN A 59 32.64 -1.01 -10.48
N THR A 60 33.09 0.22 -10.25
CA THR A 60 34.28 0.81 -10.86
C THR A 60 35.42 1.05 -9.86
N SER A 61 35.30 0.51 -8.65
CA SER A 61 36.35 0.53 -7.64
C SER A 61 37.59 -0.23 -8.12
N LYS A 62 38.74 0.15 -7.59
CA LYS A 62 40.01 -0.58 -7.80
C LYS A 62 40.15 -1.79 -6.88
N PHE A 63 39.22 -1.96 -5.94
CA PHE A 63 39.23 -3.02 -4.94
C PHE A 63 38.16 -4.06 -5.25
N THR A 64 38.47 -5.31 -4.97
CA THR A 64 37.51 -6.43 -4.89
C THR A 64 37.29 -6.79 -3.43
N LEU A 65 36.18 -7.45 -3.10
CA LEU A 65 35.99 -8.00 -1.74
C LEU A 65 37.13 -8.95 -1.33
N ARG A 66 37.69 -9.70 -2.29
CA ARG A 66 38.83 -10.61 -2.03
C ARG A 66 40.10 -9.87 -1.68
N ASP A 67 40.38 -8.72 -2.32
CA ASP A 67 41.57 -7.90 -1.99
C ASP A 67 41.54 -7.46 -0.53
N LEU A 68 40.35 -7.13 -0.03
CA LEU A 68 40.14 -6.62 1.32
C LEU A 68 40.48 -7.65 2.42
N ARG A 69 40.47 -8.95 2.11
CA ARG A 69 40.81 -10.01 3.07
C ARG A 69 42.26 -9.93 3.57
N SER A 70 43.16 -9.41 2.74
CA SER A 70 44.61 -9.39 3.00
C SER A 70 45.10 -8.14 3.75
N ARG A 71 44.19 -7.24 4.16
CA ARG A 71 44.59 -5.96 4.77
C ARG A 71 45.03 -6.12 6.21
N ALA A 72 46.26 -5.71 6.49
CA ALA A 72 46.90 -5.86 7.80
C ALA A 72 46.46 -4.83 8.84
N SER A 73 45.90 -3.68 8.43
CA SER A 73 45.43 -2.64 9.36
C SER A 73 43.93 -2.40 9.25
N GLN A 74 43.26 -2.25 10.40
CA GLN A 74 41.82 -1.97 10.47
C GLN A 74 41.45 -0.65 9.80
N GLN A 75 42.32 0.36 9.90
CA GLN A 75 42.11 1.66 9.27
C GLN A 75 42.18 1.55 7.74
N GLN A 76 43.14 0.80 7.20
CA GLN A 76 43.24 0.58 5.75
C GLN A 76 42.10 -0.29 5.24
N LEU A 77 41.74 -1.36 5.97
CA LEU A 77 40.60 -2.20 5.63
C LEU A 77 39.31 -1.38 5.52
N ARG A 78 39.08 -0.50 6.49
CA ARG A 78 37.93 0.41 6.47
C ARG A 78 37.96 1.33 5.26
N ALA A 79 39.07 2.04 5.03
CA ALA A 79 39.18 3.00 3.93
C ALA A 79 38.99 2.34 2.56
N ASP A 80 39.59 1.17 2.34
CA ASP A 80 39.45 0.43 1.09
C ASP A 80 38.05 -0.16 0.93
N PHE A 81 37.39 -0.58 2.02
CA PHE A 81 36.00 -1.04 1.98
C PHE A 81 35.04 0.11 1.65
N GLU A 82 35.24 1.30 2.22
CA GLU A 82 34.47 2.50 1.86
C GLU A 82 34.66 2.85 0.37
N ALA A 83 35.90 2.83 -0.13
CA ALA A 83 36.20 3.06 -1.56
C ALA A 83 35.66 1.95 -2.48
N TYR A 84 35.52 0.72 -1.98
CA TYR A 84 34.85 -0.37 -2.69
C TYR A 84 33.35 -0.10 -2.86
N LEU A 85 32.70 0.38 -1.80
CA LEU A 85 31.29 0.76 -1.83
C LEU A 85 31.05 1.98 -2.73
N ASP A 86 31.95 2.96 -2.72
CA ASP A 86 31.86 4.15 -3.58
C ASP A 86 31.90 3.83 -5.08
N GLY A 87 32.46 2.68 -5.45
CA GLY A 87 32.59 2.28 -6.85
C GLY A 87 31.29 1.84 -7.51
N PHE A 88 30.23 1.54 -6.75
CA PHE A 88 28.96 1.06 -7.29
C PHE A 88 28.15 2.12 -8.05
N SER A 89 27.35 1.68 -9.01
CA SER A 89 26.43 2.51 -9.81
C SER A 89 25.36 3.23 -8.95
N PRO A 90 24.76 4.33 -9.43
CA PRO A 90 23.83 5.15 -8.65
C PRO A 90 22.65 4.39 -8.04
N ASN A 91 22.09 3.41 -8.75
CA ASN A 91 21.00 2.57 -8.24
C ASN A 91 21.41 1.72 -7.02
N VAL A 92 22.66 1.27 -6.94
CA VAL A 92 23.20 0.56 -5.77
C VAL A 92 23.63 1.55 -4.68
N GLN A 93 24.11 2.75 -5.03
CA GLN A 93 24.36 3.79 -4.02
C GLN A 93 23.07 4.16 -3.27
N ASP A 94 21.97 4.31 -3.99
CA ASP A 94 20.65 4.58 -3.42
C ASP A 94 20.20 3.48 -2.43
N ILE A 95 20.43 2.21 -2.78
CA ILE A 95 20.20 1.07 -1.86
C ILE A 95 21.09 1.20 -0.60
N LEU A 96 22.38 1.50 -0.77
CA LEU A 96 23.33 1.62 0.35
C LEU A 96 23.00 2.79 1.29
N GLU A 97 22.52 3.90 0.74
CA GLU A 97 22.11 5.09 1.48
C GLU A 97 20.86 4.81 2.31
N ASN A 98 19.83 4.22 1.71
CA ASN A 98 18.58 3.87 2.39
C ASN A 98 18.74 2.78 3.46
N PHE A 99 19.80 1.98 3.39
CA PHE A 99 20.20 1.06 4.48
C PHE A 99 21.08 1.71 5.55
N GLU A 100 21.42 2.99 5.41
CA GLU A 100 22.39 3.70 6.25
C GLU A 100 23.71 2.93 6.41
N PHE A 101 24.11 2.21 5.37
CA PHE A 101 25.13 1.17 5.51
C PHE A 101 26.48 1.74 5.97
N ARG A 102 26.81 2.92 5.47
CA ARG A 102 28.03 3.67 5.81
C ARG A 102 28.08 4.09 7.28
N ASN A 103 26.93 4.35 7.90
CA ASN A 103 26.84 4.70 9.32
C ASN A 103 27.24 3.53 10.23
N GLN A 104 27.12 2.29 9.73
CA GLN A 104 27.47 1.09 10.48
C GLN A 104 28.96 0.72 10.38
N ILE A 105 29.66 1.15 9.33
CA ILE A 105 31.08 0.80 9.07
C ILE A 105 32.01 1.21 10.23
N PRO A 106 31.92 2.43 10.80
CA PRO A 106 32.77 2.82 11.93
C PRO A 106 32.61 1.89 13.14
N ARG A 107 31.37 1.45 13.41
CA ARG A 107 31.07 0.54 14.54
C ARG A 107 31.66 -0.84 14.28
N LEU A 108 31.47 -1.39 13.08
CA LEU A 108 32.03 -2.68 12.68
C LEU A 108 33.56 -2.70 12.72
N SER A 109 34.20 -1.61 12.27
CA SER A 109 35.65 -1.45 12.31
C SER A 109 36.17 -1.37 13.75
N LYS A 110 35.53 -0.57 14.62
CA LYS A 110 35.90 -0.45 16.04
C LYS A 110 35.74 -1.77 16.81
N ALA A 111 34.75 -2.59 16.43
CA ALA A 111 34.48 -3.89 17.05
C ALA A 111 35.33 -5.04 16.48
N ASP A 112 36.28 -4.77 15.57
CA ASP A 112 37.05 -5.79 14.84
C ASP A 112 36.18 -6.82 14.08
N ALA A 113 34.95 -6.42 13.74
CA ALA A 113 33.97 -7.28 13.10
C ALA A 113 33.98 -7.18 11.57
N LEU A 114 34.54 -6.10 11.01
CA LEU A 114 34.51 -5.84 9.56
C LEU A 114 35.27 -6.91 8.76
N GLY A 115 36.47 -7.31 9.21
CA GLY A 115 37.24 -8.38 8.57
C GLY A 115 36.50 -9.72 8.62
N THR A 116 36.04 -10.11 9.81
CA THR A 116 35.25 -11.34 10.04
C THR A 116 34.00 -11.39 9.15
N LEU A 117 33.35 -10.24 8.96
CA LEU A 117 32.18 -10.12 8.12
C LEU A 117 32.51 -10.39 6.64
N ILE A 118 33.58 -9.75 6.12
CA ILE A 118 34.09 -10.00 4.76
C ILE A 118 34.49 -11.46 4.57
N GLU A 119 35.16 -12.07 5.56
CA GLU A 119 35.54 -13.48 5.50
C GLU A 119 34.33 -14.40 5.41
N LYS A 120 33.28 -14.15 6.20
CA LYS A 120 32.02 -14.88 6.11
C LYS A 120 31.34 -14.74 4.74
N LEU A 121 31.50 -13.59 4.07
CA LEU A 121 30.93 -13.40 2.72
C LEU A 121 31.65 -14.21 1.65
N LEU A 122 32.94 -14.40 1.84
CA LEU A 122 33.81 -15.12 0.92
C LEU A 122 33.89 -16.62 1.26
N ASP A 123 33.15 -17.08 2.28
CA ASP A 123 33.17 -18.47 2.71
C ASP A 123 32.47 -19.37 1.68
N THR A 124 33.26 -20.26 1.07
CA THR A 124 32.82 -21.27 0.09
C THR A 124 32.03 -22.44 0.70
N SER A 125 31.79 -22.44 2.01
CA SER A 125 30.85 -23.36 2.68
C SER A 125 29.39 -22.97 2.49
N ILE A 126 29.13 -21.72 2.08
CA ILE A 126 27.79 -21.19 1.80
C ILE A 126 27.78 -20.67 0.36
N ASN A 127 26.77 -21.02 -0.43
CA ASN A 127 26.58 -20.44 -1.75
C ASN A 127 25.43 -19.43 -1.75
N LEU A 128 25.78 -18.16 -1.91
CA LEU A 128 24.81 -17.06 -2.04
C LEU A 128 24.65 -16.58 -3.49
N GLY A 129 25.40 -17.17 -4.43
CA GLY A 129 25.36 -16.83 -5.85
C GLY A 129 24.38 -17.69 -6.65
N PRO A 130 23.99 -17.24 -7.85
CA PRO A 130 23.05 -17.95 -8.72
C PRO A 130 23.65 -19.22 -9.36
N ASN A 131 24.98 -19.35 -9.38
CA ASN A 131 25.68 -20.47 -9.99
C ASN A 131 26.06 -21.54 -8.95
N PRO A 132 26.07 -22.83 -9.31
CA PRO A 132 26.50 -23.89 -8.40
C PRO A 132 28.00 -23.77 -8.06
N VAL A 133 28.34 -24.09 -6.81
CA VAL A 133 29.74 -24.27 -6.38
C VAL A 133 30.12 -25.72 -6.66
N LEU A 134 31.20 -25.91 -7.42
CA LEU A 134 31.68 -27.24 -7.82
C LEU A 134 32.88 -27.67 -6.96
N ASN A 135 32.96 -28.98 -6.70
CA ASN A 135 34.14 -29.65 -6.17
C ASN A 135 35.26 -29.73 -7.23
N ALA A 136 36.45 -30.15 -6.81
CA ALA A 136 37.60 -30.32 -7.71
C ALA A 136 37.37 -31.38 -8.81
N ASP A 137 36.48 -32.34 -8.56
CA ASP A 137 36.08 -33.41 -9.49
C ASP A 137 34.91 -33.00 -10.41
N GLY A 138 34.43 -31.77 -10.32
CA GLY A 138 33.30 -31.26 -11.12
C GLY A 138 31.91 -31.59 -10.56
N SER A 139 31.80 -32.33 -9.46
CA SER A 139 30.51 -32.56 -8.79
C SER A 139 29.99 -31.29 -8.11
N VAL A 140 28.66 -31.12 -8.02
CA VAL A 140 28.04 -29.96 -7.37
C VAL A 140 28.18 -30.09 -5.86
N LYS A 141 28.96 -29.19 -5.24
CA LYS A 141 29.11 -29.07 -3.78
C LYS A 141 27.91 -28.36 -3.16
N HIS A 142 27.52 -27.23 -3.74
CA HIS A 142 26.34 -26.47 -3.36
C HIS A 142 25.57 -26.04 -4.62
N PRO A 143 24.25 -26.23 -4.67
CA PRO A 143 23.45 -25.74 -5.79
C PRO A 143 23.53 -24.21 -5.86
N GLY A 144 23.29 -23.68 -7.06
CA GLY A 144 23.05 -22.24 -7.23
C GLY A 144 21.82 -21.82 -6.45
N LEU A 145 21.85 -20.62 -5.91
CA LEU A 145 20.76 -20.09 -5.10
C LEU A 145 19.86 -19.20 -5.98
N ASP A 146 18.69 -19.74 -6.31
CA ASP A 146 17.69 -19.04 -7.12
C ASP A 146 17.06 -17.85 -6.36
N ASN A 147 16.29 -17.04 -7.10
CA ASN A 147 15.63 -15.85 -6.55
C ASN A 147 14.64 -16.19 -5.44
N HIS A 148 13.94 -17.32 -5.57
CA HIS A 148 12.96 -17.77 -4.60
C HIS A 148 13.63 -18.11 -3.26
N ALA A 149 14.67 -18.95 -3.29
CA ALA A 149 15.42 -19.38 -2.13
C ALA A 149 16.14 -18.22 -1.43
N MET A 150 16.65 -17.24 -2.18
CA MET A 150 17.19 -16.01 -1.60
C MET A 150 16.14 -15.14 -0.91
N GLY A 151 14.96 -15.00 -1.52
CA GLY A 151 13.82 -14.37 -0.86
C GLY A 151 13.50 -15.05 0.46
N THR A 152 13.43 -16.38 0.48
CA THR A 152 13.17 -17.16 1.70
C THR A 152 14.27 -16.98 2.77
N ILE A 153 15.56 -17.05 2.40
CA ILE A 153 16.66 -16.83 3.34
C ILE A 153 16.61 -15.42 3.90
N PHE A 154 16.31 -14.43 3.06
CA PHE A 154 16.20 -13.05 3.48
C PHE A 154 15.03 -12.85 4.46
N GLU A 155 13.84 -13.32 4.10
CA GLU A 155 12.66 -13.32 4.97
C GLU A 155 12.97 -13.97 6.33
N GLU A 156 13.67 -15.10 6.33
CA GLU A 156 14.08 -15.81 7.54
C GLU A 156 15.10 -15.03 8.38
N LEU A 157 16.06 -14.34 7.76
CA LEU A 157 17.04 -13.51 8.47
C LEU A 157 16.40 -12.28 9.08
N VAL A 158 15.49 -11.62 8.36
CA VAL A 158 14.73 -10.48 8.89
C VAL A 158 13.83 -10.95 10.02
N ARG A 159 13.12 -12.07 9.83
CA ARG A 159 12.26 -12.68 10.86
C ARG A 159 13.02 -12.95 12.15
N ARG A 160 14.18 -13.62 12.06
CA ARG A 160 15.03 -13.88 13.23
C ARG A 160 15.47 -12.59 13.93
N PHE A 161 15.84 -11.57 13.15
CA PHE A 161 16.26 -10.29 13.71
C PHE A 161 15.10 -9.54 14.40
N ASN A 162 13.90 -9.58 13.83
CA ASN A 162 12.72 -8.96 14.44
C ASN A 162 12.25 -9.74 15.69
N GLU A 163 12.32 -11.08 15.66
CA GLU A 163 12.08 -11.94 16.84
C GLU A 163 13.06 -11.63 17.98
N GLU A 164 14.32 -11.32 17.66
CA GLU A 164 15.35 -10.97 18.65
C GLU A 164 15.21 -9.53 19.19
N ASN A 165 14.63 -8.59 18.42
CA ASN A 165 14.56 -7.16 18.78
C ASN A 165 13.19 -6.69 19.31
N ASN A 166 12.18 -7.57 19.45
CA ASN A 166 10.82 -7.21 19.90
C ASN A 166 10.15 -6.08 19.08
N GLU A 167 10.58 -5.86 17.84
CA GLU A 167 9.92 -4.94 16.91
C GLU A 167 8.79 -5.66 16.17
N GLU A 168 7.69 -4.96 15.89
CA GLU A 168 6.47 -5.50 15.26
C GLU A 168 6.77 -5.99 13.82
N ALA A 169 7.24 -7.23 13.73
CA ALA A 169 7.98 -7.86 12.64
C ALA A 169 7.33 -7.95 11.25
N GLY A 170 6.21 -7.29 10.97
CA GLY A 170 5.63 -7.39 9.64
C GLY A 170 4.37 -6.58 9.41
N GLU A 171 4.49 -5.28 9.67
CA GLU A 171 3.82 -4.30 8.81
C GLU A 171 4.37 -4.38 7.36
N HIS A 172 5.52 -5.03 7.13
CA HIS A 172 6.23 -5.05 5.84
C HIS A 172 6.12 -6.35 5.02
N TRP A 173 5.46 -7.41 5.53
CA TRP A 173 5.35 -8.68 4.82
C TRP A 173 3.91 -9.19 4.70
N THR A 174 3.51 -9.43 3.46
CA THR A 174 2.28 -10.14 3.15
C THR A 174 2.59 -11.63 2.94
N PRO A 175 1.86 -12.54 3.60
CA PRO A 175 2.04 -13.99 3.39
C PRO A 175 1.92 -14.38 1.92
N ARG A 176 2.85 -15.21 1.42
CA ARG A 176 2.92 -15.58 -0.01
C ARG A 176 1.64 -16.25 -0.53
N ASP A 177 0.98 -17.02 0.32
CA ASP A 177 -0.32 -17.64 0.05
C ASP A 177 -1.42 -16.59 -0.24
N ALA A 178 -1.43 -15.47 0.50
CA ALA A 178 -2.32 -14.35 0.22
C ALA A 178 -1.98 -13.68 -1.12
N VAL A 179 -0.69 -13.44 -1.36
CA VAL A 179 -0.20 -12.78 -2.58
C VAL A 179 -0.57 -13.59 -3.83
N LYS A 180 -0.34 -14.91 -3.80
CA LYS A 180 -0.73 -15.82 -4.90
C LYS A 180 -2.23 -15.76 -5.18
N LEU A 181 -3.05 -15.74 -4.13
CA LEU A 181 -4.50 -15.61 -4.28
C LEU A 181 -4.86 -14.28 -4.93
N MET A 182 -4.31 -13.16 -4.47
CA MET A 182 -4.56 -11.83 -5.05
C MET A 182 -4.19 -11.78 -6.53
N ALA A 183 -3.00 -12.28 -6.90
CA ALA A 183 -2.55 -12.35 -8.29
C ALA A 183 -3.50 -13.17 -9.17
N LYS A 184 -3.89 -14.37 -8.72
CA LYS A 184 -4.85 -15.22 -9.43
C LYS A 184 -6.23 -14.55 -9.56
N LEU A 185 -6.73 -13.88 -8.53
CA LEU A 185 -8.03 -13.18 -8.55
C LEU A 185 -8.09 -12.04 -9.58
N ILE A 186 -6.98 -11.36 -9.84
CA ILE A 186 -6.94 -10.30 -10.86
C ILE A 186 -6.60 -10.83 -12.26
N LEU A 187 -5.83 -11.91 -12.39
CA LEU A 187 -5.37 -12.41 -13.69
C LEU A 187 -6.29 -13.48 -14.31
N LEU A 188 -6.79 -14.45 -13.53
CA LEU A 188 -7.58 -15.56 -14.07
C LEU A 188 -8.86 -15.14 -14.81
N PRO A 189 -9.63 -14.12 -14.35
CA PRO A 189 -10.84 -13.69 -15.05
C PRO A 189 -10.60 -13.20 -16.48
N VAL A 190 -9.37 -12.78 -16.76
CA VAL A 190 -8.96 -12.22 -18.05
C VAL A 190 -7.88 -13.06 -18.73
N ALA A 191 -7.64 -14.29 -18.26
CA ALA A 191 -6.58 -15.16 -18.79
C ALA A 191 -6.68 -15.34 -20.32
N ASN A 192 -7.91 -15.54 -20.83
CA ASN A 192 -8.19 -15.69 -22.26
C ASN A 192 -8.10 -14.37 -23.06
N GLU A 193 -8.02 -13.22 -22.37
CA GLU A 193 -7.92 -11.88 -22.96
C GLU A 193 -6.48 -11.33 -22.92
N ILE A 194 -5.55 -12.06 -22.31
CA ILE A 194 -4.13 -11.73 -22.34
C ILE A 194 -3.61 -11.91 -23.76
N GLU A 195 -2.98 -10.85 -24.27
CA GLU A 195 -2.38 -10.80 -25.60
C GLU A 195 -0.87 -10.64 -25.49
N SER A 196 -0.14 -10.97 -26.56
CA SER A 196 1.29 -10.67 -26.59
C SER A 196 1.50 -9.15 -26.56
N GLY A 197 2.37 -8.67 -25.68
CA GLY A 197 2.57 -7.25 -25.49
C GLY A 197 3.16 -6.90 -24.12
N THR A 198 3.03 -5.63 -23.74
CA THR A 198 3.60 -5.10 -22.50
C THR A 198 2.50 -4.79 -21.50
N TYR A 199 2.67 -5.27 -20.27
CA TYR A 199 1.77 -5.02 -19.14
C TYR A 199 2.49 -4.29 -18.01
N LEU A 200 1.81 -3.33 -17.40
CA LEU A 200 2.34 -2.54 -16.28
C LEU A 200 1.67 -2.98 -14.98
N LEU A 201 2.49 -3.34 -13.99
CA LEU A 201 2.06 -3.79 -12.67
C LEU A 201 2.43 -2.75 -11.63
N TYR A 202 1.55 -2.49 -10.66
CA TYR A 202 1.79 -1.47 -9.63
C TYR A 202 1.34 -1.87 -8.22
N ASP A 203 2.16 -1.49 -7.24
CA ASP A 203 1.84 -1.54 -5.81
C ASP A 203 2.25 -0.24 -5.11
N GLY A 204 1.28 0.48 -4.54
CA GLY A 204 1.49 1.75 -3.86
C GLY A 204 1.94 1.64 -2.40
N ALA A 205 2.10 0.44 -1.87
CA ALA A 205 2.66 0.16 -0.55
C ALA A 205 3.47 -1.15 -0.66
N CYS A 206 4.47 -1.13 -1.55
CA CYS A 206 5.02 -2.35 -2.13
C CYS A 206 5.81 -3.22 -1.16
N GLY A 207 6.16 -2.69 0.01
CA GLY A 207 6.96 -3.39 0.98
C GLY A 207 8.24 -3.91 0.31
N THR A 208 8.49 -5.20 0.44
CA THR A 208 9.67 -5.85 -0.16
C THR A 208 9.52 -6.23 -1.64
N GLY A 209 8.43 -5.85 -2.31
CA GLY A 209 8.19 -6.12 -3.73
C GLY A 209 7.59 -7.51 -4.05
N GLY A 210 7.23 -8.28 -3.02
CA GLY A 210 6.71 -9.64 -3.18
C GLY A 210 5.42 -9.72 -4.01
N MET A 211 4.55 -8.71 -3.92
CA MET A 211 3.27 -8.72 -4.65
C MET A 211 3.43 -8.58 -6.16
N VAL A 212 4.15 -7.55 -6.60
CA VAL A 212 4.35 -7.27 -8.02
C VAL A 212 5.12 -8.38 -8.72
N THR A 213 6.08 -9.01 -8.02
CA THR A 213 6.88 -10.10 -8.58
C THR A 213 6.09 -11.41 -8.70
N VAL A 214 5.28 -11.79 -7.69
CA VAL A 214 4.39 -12.96 -7.82
C VAL A 214 3.30 -12.74 -8.87
N ALA A 215 2.80 -11.51 -9.01
CA ALA A 215 1.83 -11.19 -10.04
C ALA A 215 2.44 -11.26 -11.45
N GLU A 216 3.69 -10.83 -11.62
CA GLU A 216 4.46 -11.02 -12.86
C GLU A 216 4.65 -12.49 -13.19
N GLU A 217 5.14 -13.30 -12.24
CA GLU A 217 5.30 -14.75 -12.42
C GLU A 217 3.99 -15.42 -12.84
N THR A 218 2.88 -15.03 -12.20
CA THR A 218 1.54 -15.55 -12.53
C THR A 218 1.10 -15.14 -13.93
N LEU A 219 1.35 -13.89 -14.34
CA LEU A 219 1.01 -13.40 -15.68
C LEU A 219 1.85 -14.10 -16.76
N GLN A 220 3.15 -14.26 -16.52
CA GLN A 220 4.05 -14.99 -17.42
C GLN A 220 3.62 -16.44 -17.58
N GLN A 221 3.23 -17.12 -16.48
CA GLN A 221 2.70 -18.47 -16.54
C GLN A 221 1.43 -18.56 -17.39
N ILE A 222 0.44 -17.70 -17.12
CA ILE A 222 -0.83 -17.68 -17.88
C ILE A 222 -0.57 -17.38 -19.36
N ALA A 223 0.31 -16.43 -19.66
CA ALA A 223 0.69 -16.11 -21.04
C ALA A 223 1.32 -17.31 -21.75
N ALA A 224 2.25 -18.01 -21.09
CA ALA A 224 2.89 -19.20 -21.65
C ALA A 224 1.89 -20.33 -21.93
N GLU A 225 0.95 -20.58 -21.00
CA GLU A 225 -0.14 -21.56 -21.18
C GLU A 225 -1.03 -21.25 -22.39
N HIS A 226 -1.14 -19.97 -22.77
CA HIS A 226 -1.92 -19.50 -23.93
C HIS A 226 -1.04 -19.20 -25.17
N GLY A 227 0.24 -19.58 -25.16
CA GLY A 227 1.16 -19.34 -26.27
C GLY A 227 1.42 -17.85 -26.57
N LYS A 228 1.27 -16.98 -25.58
CA LYS A 228 1.50 -15.53 -25.67
C LYS A 228 2.89 -15.17 -25.17
N GLN A 229 3.41 -14.03 -25.65
CA GLN A 229 4.70 -13.48 -25.24
C GLN A 229 4.45 -12.13 -24.57
N VAL A 230 4.68 -12.06 -23.27
CA VAL A 230 4.42 -10.87 -22.47
C VAL A 230 5.72 -10.31 -21.91
N ALA A 231 5.82 -8.98 -21.93
CA ALA A 231 6.81 -8.23 -21.18
C ALA A 231 6.11 -7.45 -20.06
N THR A 232 6.79 -7.29 -18.95
CA THR A 232 6.24 -6.68 -17.73
C THR A 232 7.12 -5.52 -17.30
N HIS A 233 6.49 -4.45 -16.81
CA HIS A 233 7.18 -3.39 -16.08
C HIS A 233 6.54 -3.25 -14.71
N LEU A 234 7.36 -3.45 -13.68
CA LEU A 234 6.93 -3.39 -12.29
C LEU A 234 7.17 -1.99 -11.75
N TYR A 235 6.17 -1.47 -11.04
CA TYR A 235 6.21 -0.16 -10.38
C TYR A 235 5.85 -0.34 -8.91
N GLY A 236 6.56 0.36 -8.05
CA GLY A 236 6.37 0.23 -6.60
C GLY A 236 6.67 1.53 -5.87
N GLN A 237 5.92 1.78 -4.80
CA GLN A 237 6.21 2.86 -3.87
C GLN A 237 6.23 2.37 -2.43
N GLU A 238 7.26 2.76 -1.66
CA GLU A 238 7.44 2.36 -0.27
C GLU A 238 8.03 3.50 0.58
N ILE A 239 7.39 3.82 1.70
CA ILE A 239 7.80 4.93 2.56
C ILE A 239 8.95 4.57 3.51
N ASN A 240 9.08 3.29 3.88
CA ASN A 240 10.14 2.82 4.74
C ASN A 240 11.43 2.61 3.94
N ALA A 241 12.47 3.41 4.22
CA ALA A 241 13.75 3.39 3.51
C ALA A 241 14.39 1.99 3.42
N GLU A 242 14.47 1.27 4.55
CA GLU A 242 15.07 -0.07 4.55
C GLU A 242 14.26 -1.06 3.70
N THR A 243 12.94 -1.04 3.82
CA THR A 243 12.02 -1.90 3.07
C THR A 243 12.06 -1.60 1.57
N TYR A 244 12.13 -0.32 1.20
CA TYR A 244 12.37 0.14 -0.16
C TYR A 244 13.70 -0.40 -0.70
N ALA A 245 14.80 -0.25 0.04
CA ALA A 245 16.11 -0.73 -0.36
C ALA A 245 16.13 -2.26 -0.54
N ILE A 246 15.38 -3.00 0.28
CA ILE A 246 15.17 -4.44 0.15
C ILE A 246 14.44 -4.78 -1.17
N CYS A 247 13.39 -4.05 -1.50
CA CYS A 247 12.61 -4.23 -2.73
C CYS A 247 13.47 -3.95 -3.97
N LYS A 248 14.14 -2.79 -4.00
CA LYS A 248 15.00 -2.37 -5.11
C LYS A 248 16.16 -3.33 -5.34
N ALA A 249 16.79 -3.80 -4.26
CA ALA A 249 17.83 -4.81 -4.35
C ALA A 249 17.29 -6.15 -4.90
N ASP A 250 16.07 -6.56 -4.55
CA ASP A 250 15.47 -7.80 -5.05
C ASP A 250 15.33 -7.80 -6.57
N LEU A 251 14.75 -6.72 -7.10
CA LEU A 251 14.46 -6.57 -8.53
C LEU A 251 15.74 -6.42 -9.34
N LEU A 252 16.73 -5.70 -8.81
CA LEU A 252 18.05 -5.59 -9.41
C LEU A 252 18.70 -6.97 -9.61
N LEU A 253 18.48 -7.89 -8.67
CA LEU A 253 19.04 -9.23 -8.67
C LEU A 253 18.30 -10.22 -9.57
N LYS A 254 17.02 -9.97 -9.85
CA LYS A 254 16.22 -10.78 -10.77
C LYS A 254 16.58 -10.55 -12.24
N GLY A 255 17.45 -9.58 -12.53
CA GLY A 255 17.84 -9.21 -13.89
C GLY A 255 16.87 -8.21 -14.52
N GLU A 256 15.88 -7.75 -13.76
CA GLU A 256 14.90 -6.72 -14.15
C GLU A 256 15.45 -5.33 -13.82
N GLY A 257 16.64 -5.02 -14.33
CA GLY A 257 17.34 -3.77 -14.04
C GLY A 257 16.51 -2.52 -14.27
N ASP A 258 15.75 -2.51 -15.36
CA ASP A 258 14.85 -1.42 -15.72
C ASP A 258 13.63 -1.32 -14.78
N ALA A 259 13.20 -2.43 -14.16
CA ALA A 259 12.13 -2.43 -13.17
C ALA A 259 12.61 -1.90 -11.80
N ALA A 260 13.88 -2.13 -11.45
CA ALA A 260 14.45 -1.59 -10.21
C ALA A 260 14.47 -0.04 -10.19
N ASP A 261 14.61 0.59 -11.36
CA ASP A 261 14.55 2.04 -11.51
C ASP A 261 13.10 2.60 -11.43
N ASN A 262 12.08 1.73 -11.50
CA ASN A 262 10.66 2.06 -11.32
C ASN A 262 10.15 1.83 -9.88
N ILE A 263 11.04 1.50 -8.94
CA ILE A 263 10.71 1.51 -7.52
C ILE A 263 11.20 2.82 -6.93
N VAL A 264 10.29 3.53 -6.24
CA VAL A 264 10.56 4.81 -5.59
C VAL A 264 10.25 4.67 -4.11
N GLY A 265 11.13 5.14 -3.23
CA GLY A 265 10.88 5.00 -1.81
C GLY A 265 11.85 5.74 -0.93
N GLY A 266 11.51 5.79 0.35
CA GLY A 266 12.14 6.66 1.36
C GLY A 266 11.11 7.47 2.15
N PRO A 267 11.48 8.04 3.30
CA PRO A 267 10.55 8.75 4.20
C PRO A 267 9.85 9.98 3.57
N GLU A 268 10.43 10.52 2.50
CA GLU A 268 9.91 11.60 1.67
C GLU A 268 8.94 11.13 0.58
N HIS A 269 8.87 9.82 0.32
CA HIS A 269 8.11 9.22 -0.77
C HIS A 269 6.82 8.54 -0.30
N SER A 270 6.02 9.25 0.50
CA SER A 270 4.67 8.78 0.86
C SER A 270 3.75 8.71 -0.35
N THR A 271 3.09 7.57 -0.57
CA THR A 271 2.10 7.39 -1.64
C THR A 271 0.93 8.36 -1.54
N LEU A 272 0.57 8.80 -0.34
CA LEU A 272 -0.53 9.73 -0.14
C LEU A 272 -0.13 11.17 -0.47
N SER A 273 0.95 11.68 0.12
CA SER A 273 1.34 13.10 -0.04
C SER A 273 2.35 13.39 -1.17
N ASN A 274 3.04 12.37 -1.68
CA ASN A 274 4.07 12.50 -2.72
C ASN A 274 3.99 11.33 -3.71
N ASP A 275 2.96 11.35 -4.55
CA ASP A 275 2.76 10.33 -5.59
C ASP A 275 3.96 10.25 -6.54
N ALA A 276 4.62 9.09 -6.59
CA ALA A 276 5.74 8.87 -7.49
C ALA A 276 5.30 8.74 -8.96
N PHE A 277 4.02 8.44 -9.21
CA PHE A 277 3.52 8.07 -10.53
C PHE A 277 2.20 8.77 -10.92
N PRO A 278 2.10 10.11 -10.83
CA PRO A 278 0.83 10.84 -10.94
C PRO A 278 0.13 10.70 -12.30
N SER A 279 0.89 10.54 -13.38
CA SER A 279 0.36 10.44 -14.75
C SER A 279 0.40 9.02 -15.32
N ARG A 280 0.70 8.01 -14.49
CA ARG A 280 0.78 6.61 -14.94
C ARG A 280 -0.53 5.87 -14.70
N GLU A 281 -0.87 5.02 -15.65
CA GLU A 281 -1.99 4.08 -15.53
C GLU A 281 -1.46 2.64 -15.65
N PHE A 282 -2.06 1.71 -14.91
CA PHE A 282 -1.56 0.34 -14.77
C PHE A 282 -2.60 -0.71 -15.17
N ASP A 283 -2.16 -1.86 -15.70
CA ASP A 283 -3.07 -2.95 -16.08
C ASP A 283 -3.51 -3.75 -14.86
N PHE A 284 -2.54 -4.08 -14.00
CA PHE A 284 -2.75 -4.91 -12.82
C PHE A 284 -2.16 -4.22 -11.61
N MET A 285 -2.94 -4.13 -10.54
CA MET A 285 -2.48 -3.48 -9.31
C MET A 285 -2.85 -4.33 -8.11
N LEU A 286 -1.91 -4.50 -7.20
CA LEU A 286 -2.14 -5.23 -5.96
C LEU A 286 -1.47 -4.49 -4.82
N SER A 287 -2.08 -4.46 -3.63
CA SER A 287 -1.46 -3.83 -2.47
C SER A 287 -1.98 -4.39 -1.15
N ASN A 288 -1.16 -4.28 -0.10
CA ASN A 288 -1.56 -4.47 1.28
C ASN A 288 -1.12 -3.23 2.09
N PRO A 289 -1.89 -2.14 2.01
CA PRO A 289 -1.54 -0.90 2.69
C PRO A 289 -1.67 -1.03 4.22
N PRO A 290 -0.99 -0.15 4.98
CA PRO A 290 -1.04 -0.20 6.44
C PRO A 290 -2.46 -0.02 6.99
N TYR A 291 -2.84 -0.85 7.95
CA TYR A 291 -4.19 -0.87 8.51
C TYR A 291 -4.38 0.17 9.61
N GLY A 292 -5.39 1.05 9.48
CA GLY A 292 -5.78 1.97 10.55
C GLY A 292 -4.68 2.93 10.99
N LYS A 293 -3.68 3.18 10.14
CA LYS A 293 -2.60 4.14 10.43
C LYS A 293 -3.09 5.55 10.15
N SER A 294 -2.65 6.46 11.01
CA SER A 294 -2.83 7.89 10.84
C SER A 294 -2.08 8.38 9.61
N TRP A 295 -2.74 9.18 8.79
CA TRP A 295 -2.15 9.91 7.66
C TRP A 295 -2.13 11.43 7.93
N LYS A 296 -2.21 11.83 9.20
CA LYS A 296 -2.22 13.26 9.60
C LYS A 296 -1.03 14.04 9.03
N SER A 297 0.16 13.46 9.01
CA SER A 297 1.35 14.11 8.44
C SER A 297 1.22 14.31 6.93
N ASP A 298 0.64 13.35 6.21
CA ASP A 298 0.32 13.50 4.79
C ASP A 298 -0.72 14.60 4.57
N LEU A 299 -1.80 14.58 5.34
CA LEU A 299 -2.84 15.59 5.31
C LEU A 299 -2.26 17.01 5.49
N GLU A 300 -1.36 17.21 6.45
CA GLU A 300 -0.68 18.49 6.68
C GLU A 300 0.19 18.90 5.48
N ARG A 301 1.00 17.99 4.93
CA ARG A 301 1.84 18.24 3.74
C ARG A 301 1.00 18.60 2.51
N MET A 302 -0.21 18.05 2.40
CA MET A 302 -1.12 18.29 1.29
C MET A 302 -2.01 19.54 1.48
N GLY A 303 -1.74 20.37 2.48
CA GLY A 303 -2.45 21.65 2.70
C GLY A 303 -3.60 21.58 3.71
N GLY A 304 -3.75 20.48 4.44
CA GLY A 304 -4.80 20.29 5.43
C GLY A 304 -6.17 20.00 4.81
N LYS A 305 -7.19 19.78 5.66
CA LYS A 305 -8.50 19.29 5.24
C LYS A 305 -9.18 20.15 4.16
N ASP A 306 -9.02 21.47 4.28
CA ASP A 306 -9.66 22.44 3.38
C ASP A 306 -8.75 22.85 2.20
N GLY A 307 -7.49 22.42 2.20
CA GLY A 307 -6.48 22.81 1.20
C GLY A 307 -6.19 21.75 0.13
N ILE A 308 -6.61 20.50 0.34
CA ILE A 308 -6.35 19.42 -0.61
C ILE A 308 -7.14 19.65 -1.91
N LYS A 309 -6.42 19.64 -3.03
CA LYS A 309 -6.97 19.69 -4.41
C LYS A 309 -6.47 18.55 -5.29
N ASP A 310 -5.92 17.53 -4.66
CA ASP A 310 -5.36 16.39 -5.36
C ASP A 310 -6.50 15.62 -6.09
N PRO A 311 -6.43 15.46 -7.42
CA PRO A 311 -7.49 14.82 -8.20
C PRO A 311 -7.66 13.33 -7.89
N ARG A 312 -6.78 12.73 -7.09
CA ARG A 312 -6.95 11.36 -6.56
C ARG A 312 -7.96 11.30 -5.42
N PHE A 313 -8.16 12.40 -4.69
CA PHE A 313 -8.94 12.44 -3.45
C PHE A 313 -10.08 13.48 -3.45
N VAL A 314 -10.05 14.45 -4.37
CA VAL A 314 -11.16 15.36 -4.65
C VAL A 314 -11.53 15.16 -6.11
N ILE A 315 -12.68 14.56 -6.34
CA ILE A 315 -13.09 14.08 -7.66
C ILE A 315 -14.44 14.69 -8.09
N GLU A 316 -14.77 14.54 -9.36
CA GLU A 316 -16.13 14.74 -9.83
C GLU A 316 -16.89 13.41 -9.74
N HIS A 317 -18.00 13.39 -8.98
CA HIS A 317 -18.86 12.21 -8.89
C HIS A 317 -20.30 12.59 -8.56
N ALA A 318 -21.28 11.90 -9.15
CA ALA A 318 -22.71 12.11 -8.90
C ALA A 318 -23.19 13.58 -9.04
N GLY A 319 -22.57 14.36 -9.94
CA GLY A 319 -22.88 15.78 -10.16
C GLY A 319 -22.27 16.74 -9.14
N ASP A 320 -21.45 16.24 -8.21
CA ASP A 320 -20.65 17.03 -7.29
C ASP A 320 -19.21 17.14 -7.84
N PRO A 321 -18.76 18.33 -8.28
CA PRO A 321 -17.41 18.54 -8.80
C PRO A 321 -16.32 18.58 -7.71
N GLU A 322 -16.69 18.66 -6.44
CA GLU A 322 -15.78 18.71 -5.30
C GLU A 322 -16.02 17.53 -4.34
N TYR A 323 -16.41 16.37 -4.91
CA TYR A 323 -16.72 15.17 -4.14
C TYR A 323 -15.49 14.67 -3.39
N SER A 324 -15.51 14.82 -2.07
CA SER A 324 -14.36 14.54 -1.21
C SER A 324 -14.31 13.07 -0.79
N LEU A 325 -13.18 12.43 -1.07
CA LEU A 325 -12.84 11.07 -0.63
C LEU A 325 -12.01 11.07 0.67
N LEU A 326 -11.74 12.24 1.25
CA LEU A 326 -10.83 12.37 2.39
C LEU A 326 -11.38 11.64 3.62
N THR A 327 -10.69 10.59 4.04
CA THR A 327 -11.03 9.80 5.22
C THR A 327 -10.68 10.57 6.50
N ARG A 328 -11.02 10.00 7.66
CA ARG A 328 -10.51 10.57 8.93
C ARG A 328 -8.98 10.44 8.98
N SER A 329 -8.31 11.47 9.51
CA SER A 329 -6.84 11.50 9.59
C SER A 329 -6.22 10.34 10.37
N SER A 330 -7.00 9.65 11.20
CA SER A 330 -6.59 8.47 11.96
C SER A 330 -6.53 7.18 11.14
N ASP A 331 -7.14 7.12 9.95
CA ASP A 331 -7.17 5.92 9.11
C ASP A 331 -7.06 6.30 7.62
N GLY A 332 -5.88 6.10 7.05
CA GLY A 332 -5.58 6.38 5.64
C GLY A 332 -5.81 5.20 4.69
N GLN A 333 -6.25 4.04 5.16
CA GLN A 333 -6.25 2.80 4.36
C GLN A 333 -6.97 2.97 3.02
N MET A 334 -8.22 3.45 3.03
CA MET A 334 -9.01 3.58 1.79
C MET A 334 -8.48 4.64 0.81
N LEU A 335 -7.57 5.52 1.25
CA LEU A 335 -6.90 6.47 0.34
C LEU A 335 -5.87 5.77 -0.55
N PHE A 336 -5.27 4.65 -0.10
CA PHE A 336 -4.44 3.82 -0.98
C PHE A 336 -5.28 3.22 -2.12
N LEU A 337 -6.46 2.69 -1.80
CA LEU A 337 -7.42 2.23 -2.82
C LEU A 337 -7.83 3.34 -3.77
N ALA A 338 -8.15 4.55 -3.25
CA ALA A 338 -8.48 5.70 -4.09
C ALA A 338 -7.32 6.07 -5.05
N ASN A 339 -6.08 6.01 -4.57
CA ASN A 339 -4.88 6.21 -5.38
C ASN A 339 -4.72 5.14 -6.49
N MET A 340 -5.05 3.87 -6.21
CA MET A 340 -5.04 2.83 -7.25
C MET A 340 -6.16 3.05 -8.27
N LEU A 341 -7.36 3.43 -7.82
CA LEU A 341 -8.50 3.72 -8.68
C LEU A 341 -8.25 4.89 -9.64
N SER A 342 -7.53 5.93 -9.21
CA SER A 342 -7.15 7.04 -10.09
C SER A 342 -6.18 6.65 -11.20
N LYS A 343 -5.49 5.50 -11.06
CA LYS A 343 -4.47 5.00 -11.99
C LYS A 343 -4.98 3.85 -12.88
N MET A 344 -6.30 3.66 -12.95
CA MET A 344 -6.87 2.65 -13.83
C MET A 344 -6.82 3.10 -15.30
N LYS A 345 -6.33 2.24 -16.18
CA LYS A 345 -6.40 2.40 -17.63
C LYS A 345 -7.85 2.45 -18.10
N ARG A 346 -8.21 3.52 -18.79
CA ARG A 346 -9.56 3.71 -19.36
C ARG A 346 -9.61 3.50 -20.87
N SER A 347 -8.47 3.58 -21.54
CA SER A 347 -8.35 3.54 -23.00
C SER A 347 -8.19 2.13 -23.58
N THR A 348 -7.86 1.14 -22.75
CA THR A 348 -7.63 -0.24 -23.19
C THR A 348 -8.90 -1.09 -23.10
N LYS A 349 -8.95 -2.17 -23.90
CA LYS A 349 -10.02 -3.18 -23.85
C LYS A 349 -10.07 -3.84 -22.48
N LEU A 350 -8.91 -4.27 -21.98
CA LEU A 350 -8.76 -4.94 -20.69
C LEU A 350 -9.06 -4.04 -19.49
N GLY A 351 -8.82 -2.73 -19.65
CA GLY A 351 -8.90 -1.78 -18.54
C GLY A 351 -7.87 -2.10 -17.47
N SER A 352 -8.30 -2.05 -16.21
CA SER A 352 -7.47 -2.41 -15.05
C SER A 352 -8.18 -3.38 -14.12
N ARG A 353 -7.38 -4.15 -13.39
CA ARG A 353 -7.83 -5.03 -12.30
C ARG A 353 -7.01 -4.79 -11.04
N ILE A 354 -7.71 -4.68 -9.91
CA ILE A 354 -7.13 -4.33 -8.60
C ILE A 354 -7.46 -5.44 -7.60
N ALA A 355 -6.48 -5.82 -6.78
CA ALA A 355 -6.70 -6.56 -5.54
C ALA A 355 -6.04 -5.83 -4.36
N GLU A 356 -6.83 -5.36 -3.39
CA GLU A 356 -6.29 -4.70 -2.19
C GLU A 356 -6.73 -5.45 -0.93
N VAL A 357 -5.80 -5.64 0.00
CA VAL A 357 -6.11 -6.21 1.31
C VAL A 357 -6.60 -5.13 2.26
N HIS A 358 -7.74 -5.40 2.89
CA HIS A 358 -8.35 -4.52 3.88
C HIS A 358 -8.56 -5.23 5.22
N ASN A 359 -8.63 -4.43 6.29
CA ASN A 359 -9.22 -4.90 7.55
C ASN A 359 -10.75 -4.67 7.51
N GLY A 360 -11.44 -5.03 8.60
CA GLY A 360 -12.89 -4.81 8.69
C GLY A 360 -13.35 -3.35 8.62
N SER A 361 -12.52 -2.35 8.95
CA SER A 361 -12.97 -0.94 9.00
C SER A 361 -13.45 -0.45 7.64
N SER A 362 -12.77 -0.87 6.56
CA SER A 362 -13.12 -0.56 5.17
C SER A 362 -14.60 -0.84 4.81
N LEU A 363 -15.21 -1.86 5.43
CA LEU A 363 -16.55 -2.34 5.09
C LEU A 363 -17.67 -1.44 5.63
N PHE A 364 -17.49 -0.81 6.79
CA PHE A 364 -18.59 -0.15 7.52
C PHE A 364 -18.25 1.24 8.08
N THR A 365 -16.98 1.62 8.05
CA THR A 365 -16.53 2.87 8.67
C THR A 365 -16.96 4.10 7.87
N GLY A 366 -17.27 5.20 8.56
CA GLY A 366 -17.67 6.46 7.94
C GLY A 366 -19.18 6.56 7.82
N ASP A 367 -19.75 7.61 8.42
CA ASP A 367 -21.16 7.96 8.25
C ASP A 367 -21.43 8.41 6.81
N ALA A 368 -22.68 8.34 6.36
CA ALA A 368 -23.09 8.81 5.03
C ALA A 368 -22.57 10.24 4.76
N GLY A 369 -21.83 10.40 3.66
CA GLY A 369 -21.21 11.67 3.25
C GLY A 369 -19.78 11.87 3.77
N GLN A 370 -19.24 10.96 4.58
CA GLN A 370 -17.82 10.96 4.98
C GLN A 370 -16.96 10.22 3.96
N GLY A 371 -15.66 10.53 3.91
CA GLY A 371 -14.71 10.01 2.92
C GLY A 371 -14.75 8.49 2.74
N GLU A 372 -14.75 7.71 3.82
CA GLU A 372 -14.80 6.24 3.73
C GLU A 372 -16.09 5.76 3.05
N SER A 373 -17.24 6.35 3.41
CA SER A 373 -18.53 6.05 2.78
C SER A 373 -18.59 6.53 1.33
N ASN A 374 -17.94 7.67 1.04
CA ASN A 374 -17.89 8.26 -0.28
C ASN A 374 -17.03 7.43 -1.23
N ILE A 375 -15.91 6.90 -0.77
CA ILE A 375 -15.08 5.96 -1.54
C ILE A 375 -15.88 4.70 -1.88
N ARG A 376 -16.58 4.10 -0.90
CA ARG A 376 -17.45 2.93 -1.18
C ARG A 376 -18.54 3.25 -2.19
N ARG A 377 -19.22 4.37 -2.00
CA ARG A 377 -20.27 4.83 -2.92
C ARG A 377 -19.73 5.04 -4.33
N TRP A 378 -18.61 5.72 -4.46
CA TRP A 378 -17.95 5.97 -5.74
C TRP A 378 -17.62 4.66 -6.47
N ILE A 379 -17.02 3.70 -5.78
CA ILE A 379 -16.67 2.39 -6.33
C ILE A 379 -17.91 1.61 -6.79
N ILE A 380 -18.96 1.56 -5.96
CA ILE A 380 -20.16 0.75 -6.21
C ILE A 380 -21.03 1.38 -7.31
N GLU A 381 -21.22 2.71 -7.29
CA GLU A 381 -22.01 3.41 -8.31
C GLU A 381 -21.32 3.41 -9.68
N ASN A 382 -19.99 3.34 -9.74
CA ASN A 382 -19.26 3.11 -11.00
C ASN A 382 -19.17 1.63 -11.41
N ASP A 383 -19.79 0.73 -10.64
CA ASP A 383 -19.81 -0.72 -10.87
C ASP A 383 -18.41 -1.34 -10.96
N TRP A 384 -17.46 -0.91 -10.11
CA TRP A 384 -16.09 -1.41 -10.13
C TRP A 384 -15.82 -2.56 -9.16
N LEU A 385 -16.51 -2.62 -8.03
CA LEU A 385 -16.32 -3.69 -7.04
C LEU A 385 -16.88 -5.02 -7.55
N GLU A 386 -16.02 -5.99 -7.84
CA GLU A 386 -16.41 -7.27 -8.41
C GLU A 386 -16.65 -8.34 -7.32
N ALA A 387 -15.74 -8.41 -6.35
CA ALA A 387 -15.91 -9.29 -5.19
C ALA A 387 -15.20 -8.79 -3.93
N ILE A 388 -15.67 -9.28 -2.79
CA ILE A 388 -14.96 -9.20 -1.50
C ILE A 388 -14.77 -10.62 -0.98
N VAL A 389 -13.51 -11.00 -0.72
CA VAL A 389 -13.15 -12.32 -0.19
C VAL A 389 -12.72 -12.20 1.27
N ALA A 390 -13.46 -12.81 2.20
CA ALA A 390 -13.08 -12.89 3.61
C ALA A 390 -12.03 -13.99 3.83
N LEU A 391 -10.90 -13.65 4.46
CA LEU A 391 -9.77 -14.56 4.67
C LEU A 391 -9.77 -15.21 6.06
N PRO A 392 -9.09 -16.36 6.23
CA PRO A 392 -8.87 -16.97 7.54
C PRO A 392 -8.25 -16.00 8.56
N LEU A 393 -8.71 -16.08 9.81
CA LEU A 393 -8.09 -15.36 10.93
C LEU A 393 -6.67 -15.87 11.17
N ASN A 394 -5.78 -14.99 11.64
CA ASN A 394 -4.38 -15.34 11.94
C ASN A 394 -3.62 -15.92 10.72
N MET A 395 -3.99 -15.52 9.51
CA MET A 395 -3.23 -15.83 8.29
C MET A 395 -2.06 -14.85 8.08
N PHE A 396 -2.12 -13.66 8.69
CA PHE A 396 -1.10 -12.61 8.62
C PHE A 396 -0.18 -12.66 9.85
N TYR A 397 1.10 -12.31 9.65
CA TYR A 397 2.15 -12.46 10.66
C TYR A 397 1.90 -11.71 11.98
N ASN A 398 1.28 -10.53 11.93
CA ASN A 398 1.23 -9.60 13.07
C ASN A 398 -0.17 -9.28 13.56
N THR A 399 -1.18 -9.87 12.93
CA THR A 399 -2.57 -9.57 13.27
C THR A 399 -3.46 -10.80 13.22
N GLY A 400 -4.33 -10.89 14.23
CA GLY A 400 -5.42 -11.85 14.28
C GLY A 400 -6.76 -11.26 13.87
N ILE A 401 -6.76 -10.04 13.28
CA ILE A 401 -7.98 -9.41 12.79
C ILE A 401 -8.51 -10.13 11.56
N ALA A 402 -9.82 -9.98 11.31
CA ALA A 402 -10.41 -10.34 10.04
C ALA A 402 -9.85 -9.44 8.92
N THR A 403 -9.42 -10.08 7.84
CA THR A 403 -8.89 -9.43 6.65
C THR A 403 -9.69 -9.84 5.43
N TYR A 404 -9.74 -8.95 4.44
CA TYR A 404 -10.56 -9.11 3.25
C TYR A 404 -9.75 -8.72 2.02
N ILE A 405 -9.91 -9.43 0.91
CA ILE A 405 -9.41 -8.99 -0.40
C ILE A 405 -10.56 -8.34 -1.14
N TRP A 406 -10.42 -7.07 -1.50
CA TRP A 406 -11.33 -6.40 -2.42
C TRP A 406 -10.80 -6.59 -3.84
N VAL A 407 -11.64 -7.13 -4.72
CA VAL A 407 -11.32 -7.34 -6.14
C VAL A 407 -12.14 -6.35 -6.96
N LEU A 408 -11.46 -5.51 -7.73
CA LEU A 408 -12.09 -4.46 -8.52
C LEU A 408 -11.67 -4.52 -9.99
N THR A 409 -12.55 -4.07 -10.89
CA THR A 409 -12.24 -3.86 -12.29
C THR A 409 -13.13 -2.77 -12.90
N ASN A 410 -12.58 -1.98 -13.82
CA ASN A 410 -13.38 -1.04 -14.64
C ASN A 410 -13.89 -1.66 -15.95
N ARG A 411 -13.80 -3.00 -16.07
CA ARG A 411 -14.25 -3.82 -17.22
C ARG A 411 -14.96 -5.09 -16.75
N LYS A 412 -15.98 -4.93 -15.90
CA LYS A 412 -16.80 -6.08 -15.48
C LYS A 412 -17.41 -6.81 -16.69
N PRO A 413 -17.33 -8.14 -16.74
CA PRO A 413 -18.00 -8.92 -17.79
C PRO A 413 -19.52 -8.79 -17.67
N ALA A 414 -20.23 -8.96 -18.78
CA ALA A 414 -21.67 -8.68 -18.87
C ALA A 414 -22.52 -9.40 -17.81
N HIS A 415 -22.17 -10.63 -17.45
CA HIS A 415 -22.90 -11.43 -16.46
C HIS A 415 -22.73 -10.96 -14.99
N ARG A 416 -21.72 -10.11 -14.70
CA ARG A 416 -21.45 -9.56 -13.36
C ARG A 416 -21.83 -8.10 -13.18
N LYS A 417 -22.27 -7.41 -14.25
CA LYS A 417 -22.63 -6.00 -14.19
C LYS A 417 -23.75 -5.74 -13.17
N GLY A 418 -23.58 -4.67 -12.39
CA GLY A 418 -24.52 -4.25 -11.35
C GLY A 418 -24.54 -5.15 -10.11
N ARG A 419 -23.56 -6.06 -9.95
CA ARG A 419 -23.51 -7.03 -8.87
C ARG A 419 -22.13 -7.14 -8.23
N VAL A 420 -22.12 -7.55 -6.97
CA VAL A 420 -20.93 -7.85 -6.16
C VAL A 420 -21.06 -9.26 -5.60
N GLN A 421 -19.97 -10.03 -5.64
CA GLN A 421 -19.88 -11.34 -5.01
C GLN A 421 -19.18 -11.24 -3.65
N LEU A 422 -19.79 -11.76 -2.59
CA LEU A 422 -19.16 -11.92 -1.29
C LEU A 422 -18.76 -13.39 -1.12
N ILE A 423 -17.48 -13.64 -0.87
CA ILE A 423 -16.92 -14.99 -0.71
C ILE A 423 -16.39 -15.15 0.71
N ASP A 424 -16.88 -16.15 1.43
CA ASP A 424 -16.38 -16.53 2.75
C ASP A 424 -15.38 -17.69 2.64
N ALA A 425 -14.09 -17.36 2.71
CA ALA A 425 -12.99 -18.31 2.73
C ALA A 425 -12.38 -18.48 4.14
N THR A 426 -13.06 -18.01 5.19
CA THR A 426 -12.51 -17.98 6.56
C THR A 426 -12.20 -19.37 7.13
N GLN A 427 -12.86 -20.41 6.60
CA GLN A 427 -12.70 -21.81 7.01
C GLN A 427 -11.79 -22.63 6.07
N TRP A 428 -11.19 -22.01 5.05
CA TRP A 428 -10.37 -22.72 4.07
C TRP A 428 -8.89 -22.45 4.32
N PHE A 429 -8.25 -23.32 5.10
CA PHE A 429 -6.82 -23.19 5.42
C PHE A 429 -6.26 -24.52 5.93
N LYS A 430 -4.92 -24.61 5.94
CA LYS A 430 -4.19 -25.63 6.69
C LYS A 430 -3.48 -24.99 7.87
N PRO A 431 -3.48 -25.62 9.06
CA PRO A 431 -2.71 -25.12 10.20
C PRO A 431 -1.21 -25.26 9.93
N LEU A 432 -0.43 -24.29 10.39
CA LEU A 432 1.03 -24.36 10.32
C LEU A 432 1.57 -25.35 11.34
N ARG A 433 2.64 -26.07 10.98
CA ARG A 433 3.36 -26.95 11.93
C ARG A 433 4.00 -26.17 13.08
N LYS A 434 4.44 -24.94 12.80
CA LYS A 434 4.97 -23.99 13.78
C LYS A 434 4.44 -22.61 13.45
N ASN A 435 3.90 -21.92 14.45
CA ASN A 435 3.41 -20.56 14.27
C ASN A 435 4.56 -19.61 13.91
N LEU A 436 4.25 -18.61 13.09
CA LEU A 436 5.15 -17.54 12.67
C LEU A 436 4.58 -16.21 13.19
N GLY A 437 4.99 -15.81 14.40
CA GLY A 437 4.34 -14.71 15.11
C GLY A 437 2.89 -15.05 15.46
N LYS A 438 1.95 -14.20 15.05
CA LYS A 438 0.50 -14.49 15.14
C LYS A 438 0.02 -15.41 14.02
N LYS A 439 0.77 -15.59 12.93
CA LYS A 439 0.35 -16.48 11.83
C LYS A 439 0.37 -17.93 12.29
N ASN A 440 -0.76 -18.62 12.20
CA ASN A 440 -0.90 -20.03 12.58
C ASN A 440 -1.56 -20.89 11.50
N CYS A 441 -1.95 -20.30 10.38
CA CYS A 441 -2.53 -21.00 9.24
C CYS A 441 -2.04 -20.41 7.91
N GLU A 442 -2.23 -21.17 6.85
CA GLU A 442 -1.93 -20.77 5.47
C GLU A 442 -2.97 -21.34 4.50
N LEU A 443 -3.17 -20.67 3.36
CA LEU A 443 -3.92 -21.23 2.25
C LEU A 443 -3.04 -22.22 1.50
N SER A 444 -3.52 -23.46 1.33
CA SER A 444 -2.89 -24.39 0.40
C SER A 444 -3.22 -24.05 -1.05
N GLU A 445 -2.49 -24.62 -2.02
CA GLU A 445 -2.84 -24.45 -3.43
C GLU A 445 -4.26 -24.94 -3.74
N GLU A 446 -4.73 -25.98 -3.04
CA GLU A 446 -6.12 -26.44 -3.17
C GLU A 446 -7.13 -25.39 -2.67
N ASP A 447 -6.84 -24.73 -1.54
CA ASP A 447 -7.69 -23.67 -1.00
C ASP A 447 -7.71 -22.44 -1.94
N ILE A 448 -6.55 -22.04 -2.45
CA ILE A 448 -6.43 -20.93 -3.41
C ILE A 448 -7.25 -21.22 -4.68
N ASN A 449 -7.11 -22.43 -5.24
CA ASN A 449 -7.87 -22.83 -6.43
C ASN A 449 -9.37 -22.88 -6.15
N ARG A 450 -9.79 -23.38 -4.97
CA ARG A 450 -11.20 -23.37 -4.56
C ARG A 450 -11.78 -21.95 -4.49
N ILE A 451 -11.04 -20.99 -3.95
CA ILE A 451 -11.46 -19.58 -3.91
C ILE A 451 -11.60 -19.02 -5.32
N CYS A 452 -10.60 -19.25 -6.17
CA CYS A 452 -10.60 -18.78 -7.56
C CYS A 452 -11.75 -19.38 -8.37
N GLU A 453 -12.01 -20.68 -8.24
CA GLU A 453 -13.14 -21.34 -8.89
C GLU A 453 -14.48 -20.78 -8.41
N THR A 454 -14.64 -20.55 -7.10
CA THR A 454 -15.86 -19.95 -6.53
C THR A 454 -16.09 -18.55 -7.09
N PHE A 455 -15.01 -17.76 -7.20
CA PHE A 455 -15.05 -16.42 -7.78
C PHE A 455 -15.39 -16.42 -9.27
N LEU A 456 -14.84 -17.36 -10.06
CA LEU A 456 -15.05 -17.45 -11.50
C LEU A 456 -16.41 -18.04 -11.87
N LYS A 457 -16.91 -19.03 -11.10
CA LYS A 457 -18.24 -19.63 -11.31
C LYS A 457 -19.36 -18.62 -11.13
N PHE A 458 -19.19 -17.68 -10.18
CA PHE A 458 -20.17 -16.62 -9.90
C PHE A 458 -21.58 -17.20 -9.65
N GLU A 459 -21.65 -18.20 -8.78
CA GLU A 459 -22.89 -18.89 -8.38
C GLU A 459 -23.17 -18.67 -6.90
N GLU A 460 -24.46 -18.70 -6.51
CA GLU A 460 -24.84 -18.63 -5.11
C GLU A 460 -24.63 -19.98 -4.41
N THR A 461 -23.90 -19.95 -3.31
CA THR A 461 -23.67 -21.08 -2.41
C THR A 461 -23.78 -20.62 -0.96
N GLU A 462 -23.43 -21.47 -0.01
CA GLU A 462 -23.26 -21.04 1.39
C GLU A 462 -22.09 -20.05 1.54
N GLN A 463 -20.97 -20.31 0.84
CA GLN A 463 -19.75 -19.51 0.90
C GLN A 463 -19.65 -18.43 -0.18
N SER A 464 -20.64 -18.33 -1.09
CA SER A 464 -20.68 -17.32 -2.15
C SER A 464 -22.07 -16.71 -2.21
N LYS A 465 -22.18 -15.41 -1.94
CA LYS A 465 -23.44 -14.66 -2.03
C LYS A 465 -23.32 -13.55 -3.06
N ILE A 466 -24.36 -13.34 -3.86
CA ILE A 466 -24.32 -12.35 -4.94
C ILE A 466 -25.39 -11.30 -4.66
N PHE A 467 -24.96 -10.06 -4.54
CA PHE A 467 -25.85 -8.95 -4.23
C PHE A 467 -25.86 -7.93 -5.36
N PRO A 468 -27.01 -7.32 -5.69
CA PRO A 468 -27.04 -6.16 -6.56
C PRO A 468 -26.37 -4.96 -5.85
N ASN A 469 -25.81 -4.03 -6.61
CA ASN A 469 -25.09 -2.86 -6.07
C ASN A 469 -25.93 -2.06 -5.06
N GLU A 470 -27.25 -1.97 -5.28
CA GLU A 470 -28.20 -1.25 -4.43
C GLU A 470 -28.30 -1.84 -3.01
N ALA A 471 -27.96 -3.11 -2.82
CA ALA A 471 -28.01 -3.77 -1.51
C ALA A 471 -26.97 -3.22 -0.51
N PHE A 472 -25.94 -2.53 -1.00
CA PHE A 472 -24.88 -1.95 -0.17
C PHE A 472 -25.13 -0.49 0.22
N GLY A 473 -26.16 0.14 -0.37
CA GLY A 473 -26.50 1.53 -0.10
C GLY A 473 -27.46 1.66 1.09
N TYR A 474 -27.28 2.73 1.87
CA TYR A 474 -28.30 3.19 2.80
C TYR A 474 -28.35 4.72 2.81
N TRP A 475 -29.51 5.26 3.12
CA TRP A 475 -29.71 6.69 3.29
C TRP A 475 -29.80 7.01 4.78
N LYS A 476 -28.98 7.95 5.24
CA LYS A 476 -29.10 8.51 6.60
C LYS A 476 -29.81 9.85 6.51
N VAL A 477 -31.08 9.89 6.88
CA VAL A 477 -31.88 11.11 6.87
C VAL A 477 -31.99 11.62 8.31
N THR A 478 -31.42 12.78 8.58
CA THR A 478 -31.62 13.46 9.88
C THR A 478 -32.97 14.17 9.86
N VAL A 479 -33.88 13.73 10.73
CA VAL A 479 -35.18 14.37 10.92
C VAL A 479 -35.10 15.26 12.15
N GLU A 480 -34.98 16.56 11.94
CA GLU A 480 -35.03 17.53 13.03
C GLU A 480 -36.48 17.74 13.49
N ARG A 481 -36.69 17.80 14.81
CA ARG A 481 -38.00 18.08 15.42
C ARG A 481 -37.87 19.29 16.35
N PRO A 482 -38.94 20.11 16.48
CA PRO A 482 -38.94 21.19 17.47
C PRO A 482 -38.65 20.65 18.87
N LEU A 483 -37.74 21.30 19.58
CA LEU A 483 -37.50 21.02 20.99
C LEU A 483 -38.76 21.40 21.79
N ARG A 484 -39.33 20.46 22.56
CA ARG A 484 -40.53 20.67 23.38
C ARG A 484 -40.21 20.37 24.84
N LEU A 485 -40.53 21.31 25.73
CA LEU A 485 -40.16 21.24 27.15
C LEU A 485 -41.36 21.61 28.03
N LYS A 486 -41.59 20.86 29.11
CA LYS A 486 -42.63 21.17 30.09
C LYS A 486 -42.30 22.46 30.85
N GLY A 487 -43.35 23.19 31.23
CA GLY A 487 -43.25 24.37 32.09
C GLY A 487 -42.64 25.62 31.42
N ILE A 488 -42.48 25.61 30.09
CA ILE A 488 -42.06 26.79 29.32
C ILE A 488 -43.26 27.65 28.91
N ASP A 489 -43.02 28.95 28.75
CA ASP A 489 -43.94 29.90 28.15
C ASP A 489 -43.89 29.77 26.63
N ALA A 490 -45.00 29.29 26.05
CA ALA A 490 -45.14 29.07 24.61
C ALA A 490 -45.16 30.35 23.77
N ASN A 491 -45.27 31.53 24.39
CA ASN A 491 -45.50 32.80 23.70
C ASN A 491 -44.28 33.71 23.64
N ARG A 492 -43.11 33.23 24.09
CA ARG A 492 -41.89 34.04 24.11
C ARG A 492 -40.73 33.35 23.41
N ALA A 493 -39.87 34.14 22.80
CA ALA A 493 -38.59 33.65 22.32
C ALA A 493 -37.59 33.49 23.48
N TYR A 494 -36.85 32.40 23.49
CA TYR A 494 -35.80 32.11 24.46
C TYR A 494 -34.43 32.40 23.87
N THR A 495 -33.56 33.02 24.67
CA THR A 495 -32.16 33.23 24.30
C THR A 495 -31.39 31.89 24.26
N PRO A 496 -30.29 31.78 23.51
CA PRO A 496 -29.48 30.56 23.47
C PRO A 496 -29.03 30.06 24.86
N LYS A 497 -28.76 30.98 25.80
CA LYS A 497 -28.36 30.66 27.18
C LYS A 497 -29.52 30.05 27.97
N GLU A 498 -30.73 30.60 27.84
CA GLU A 498 -31.93 30.04 28.49
C GLU A 498 -32.30 28.68 27.91
N ILE A 499 -32.23 28.51 26.57
CA ILE A 499 -32.49 27.21 25.93
C ILE A 499 -31.51 26.16 26.45
N LYS A 500 -30.23 26.52 26.63
CA LYS A 500 -29.23 25.61 27.20
C LYS A 500 -29.59 25.22 28.64
N ALA A 501 -29.93 26.18 29.49
CA ALA A 501 -30.34 25.91 30.87
C ALA A 501 -31.61 25.04 30.94
N LEU A 502 -32.62 25.35 30.12
CA LEU A 502 -33.86 24.58 30.05
C LEU A 502 -33.63 23.15 29.54
N LYS A 503 -32.67 22.91 28.64
CA LYS A 503 -32.31 21.55 28.21
C LYS A 503 -31.73 20.70 29.35
N GLU A 504 -31.13 21.33 30.35
CA GLU A 504 -30.51 20.67 31.50
C GLU A 504 -31.50 20.49 32.65
N THR A 505 -32.48 21.39 32.80
CA THR A 505 -33.38 21.42 33.96
C THR A 505 -34.84 21.04 33.67
N ALA A 506 -35.32 21.21 32.43
CA ALA A 506 -36.71 20.98 32.07
C ALA A 506 -36.93 19.58 31.47
N GLU A 507 -38.08 18.99 31.80
CA GLU A 507 -38.50 17.69 31.27
C GLU A 507 -38.94 17.82 29.80
N ARG A 508 -38.47 16.90 28.96
CA ARG A 508 -38.89 16.80 27.55
C ARG A 508 -40.20 16.04 27.45
N ASP A 509 -41.16 16.60 26.72
CA ASP A 509 -42.45 15.96 26.46
C ASP A 509 -42.94 16.33 25.04
N GLU A 510 -43.38 15.34 24.26
CA GLU A 510 -43.85 15.56 22.89
C GLU A 510 -45.14 16.38 22.81
N THR A 511 -45.92 16.40 23.89
CA THR A 511 -47.16 17.18 24.00
C THR A 511 -46.92 18.61 24.49
N ALA A 512 -45.73 18.90 25.06
CA ALA A 512 -45.36 20.23 25.51
C ALA A 512 -45.21 21.23 24.33
N PRO A 513 -45.36 22.54 24.57
CA PRO A 513 -45.18 23.54 23.54
C PRO A 513 -43.73 23.56 23.00
N PRO A 514 -43.53 23.95 21.73
CA PRO A 514 -42.20 24.07 21.15
C PRO A 514 -41.45 25.29 21.72
N VAL A 515 -40.16 25.13 21.95
CA VAL A 515 -39.25 26.21 22.35
C VAL A 515 -39.05 27.14 21.17
N ILE A 516 -39.50 28.38 21.30
CA ILE A 516 -39.32 29.41 20.27
C ILE A 516 -37.93 30.03 20.42
N LYS A 517 -37.06 29.88 19.41
CA LYS A 517 -35.74 30.53 19.39
C LYS A 517 -35.80 31.98 18.91
N LYS A 518 -36.70 32.26 17.97
CA LYS A 518 -36.82 33.57 17.33
C LYS A 518 -38.25 33.78 16.83
N ILE A 519 -38.77 34.98 17.03
CA ILE A 519 -40.02 35.44 16.45
C ILE A 519 -39.67 36.34 15.27
N HIS A 520 -40.20 36.03 14.09
CA HIS A 520 -40.00 36.81 12.87
C HIS A 520 -41.05 37.93 12.78
N LYS A 521 -40.76 38.97 11.98
CA LYS A 521 -41.73 40.05 11.74
C LYS A 521 -42.96 39.49 11.02
N ARG A 522 -44.12 40.12 11.23
CA ARG A 522 -45.36 39.77 10.51
C ARG A 522 -45.13 39.91 9.00
N GLY A 523 -45.56 38.90 8.22
CA GLY A 523 -45.38 38.86 6.76
C GLY A 523 -44.19 38.02 6.27
N VAL A 524 -43.41 37.39 7.16
CA VAL A 524 -42.45 36.36 6.75
C VAL A 524 -43.20 35.04 6.55
N GLU A 525 -43.03 34.43 5.37
CA GLU A 525 -43.59 33.11 5.04
C GLU A 525 -43.03 32.02 5.97
N PRO A 526 -43.87 31.08 6.46
CA PRO A 526 -43.40 29.93 7.21
C PRO A 526 -42.58 28.98 6.31
N ASP A 527 -41.59 28.31 6.90
CA ASP A 527 -40.77 27.29 6.26
C ASP A 527 -40.57 26.13 7.25
N PRO A 528 -41.50 25.17 7.28
CA PRO A 528 -41.44 24.05 8.20
C PRO A 528 -40.17 23.20 8.05
N LEU A 529 -39.58 23.14 6.84
CA LEU A 529 -38.35 22.38 6.58
C LEU A 529 -37.13 23.03 7.25
N ARG A 530 -37.17 24.35 7.50
CA ARG A 530 -36.14 25.09 8.25
C ARG A 530 -36.55 25.42 9.68
N GLY A 531 -37.58 24.76 10.19
CA GLY A 531 -38.08 24.95 11.55
C GLY A 531 -38.77 26.29 11.80
N MET A 532 -39.23 26.98 10.74
CA MET A 532 -40.06 28.18 10.84
C MET A 532 -41.54 27.80 10.73
N PHE A 533 -42.27 27.91 11.84
CA PHE A 533 -43.68 27.57 11.92
C PHE A 533 -44.52 28.82 12.14
N GLU A 534 -45.75 28.81 11.62
CA GLU A 534 -46.74 29.83 11.96
C GLU A 534 -47.13 29.72 13.43
N ALA A 535 -47.17 30.85 14.13
CA ALA A 535 -47.52 30.91 15.54
C ALA A 535 -48.38 32.16 15.82
N VAL A 536 -49.42 31.98 16.64
CA VAL A 536 -50.27 33.08 17.12
C VAL A 536 -49.73 33.56 18.46
N LEU A 537 -49.18 34.78 18.49
CA LEU A 537 -48.68 35.38 19.73
C LEU A 537 -49.74 36.32 20.34
N PRO A 538 -49.92 36.31 21.68
CA PRO A 538 -50.79 37.26 22.35
C PRO A 538 -50.27 38.70 22.17
N ALA A 539 -51.20 39.65 22.02
CA ALA A 539 -50.86 41.06 21.82
C ALA A 539 -50.06 41.61 23.02
N PRO A 540 -49.03 42.46 22.79
CA PRO A 540 -48.26 43.04 23.90
C PRO A 540 -49.17 43.91 24.77
N SER A 541 -49.22 43.62 26.08
CA SER A 541 -49.94 44.44 27.05
C SER A 541 -49.31 45.83 27.15
N ARG A 542 -50.05 46.87 26.77
CA ARG A 542 -49.66 48.27 27.03
C ARG A 542 -49.83 48.57 28.53
N SER A 543 -48.79 48.41 29.33
CA SER A 543 -48.73 48.94 30.70
C SER A 543 -47.95 50.25 30.70
N GLY A 544 -48.65 51.38 30.84
CA GLY A 544 -48.03 52.70 30.93
C GLY A 544 -49.01 53.86 30.73
N ALA A 545 -49.99 54.02 31.61
CA ALA A 545 -50.68 55.28 31.82
C ALA A 545 -51.00 55.40 33.31
N SER A 546 -50.45 56.45 33.93
CA SER A 546 -50.60 56.81 35.33
C SER A 546 -52.01 57.33 35.62
N ASP A 547 -52.74 56.65 36.50
CA ASP A 547 -53.94 57.20 37.12
C ASP A 547 -53.53 58.14 38.27
N LEU A 548 -53.67 59.44 38.06
CA LEU A 548 -53.78 60.44 39.13
C LEU A 548 -55.22 60.99 39.08
N PRO A 549 -55.98 60.96 40.19
CA PRO A 549 -57.31 61.57 40.23
C PRO A 549 -57.20 63.09 40.44
N PRO A 550 -58.16 63.90 39.93
CA PRO A 550 -58.15 65.34 40.18
C PRO A 550 -58.73 65.65 41.56
N SER A 551 -58.08 66.58 42.27
CA SER A 551 -58.58 67.27 43.48
C SER A 551 -59.37 68.53 43.06
N PRO A 552 -60.22 69.08 43.95
CA PRO A 552 -61.53 69.67 43.62
C PRO A 552 -61.52 71.02 42.88
#